data_AF-A0A8T4DQV7-F1
#
_entry.id   AF-A0A8T4DQV7-F1
#
_cell.length_a   1.000
_cell.length_b   1.000
_cell.length_c   1.000
_cell.angle_alpha   90.00
_cell.angle_beta   90.00
_cell.angle_gamma   90.00
#
_symmetry.space_group_name_H-M   'P 1'
#
loop_
_entity.id
_entity.type
_entity.pdbx_description
1 polymer ?
#
loop_
_entity_poly.entity_id
_entity_poly.type
_entity_poly.pdbx_seq_one_letter_code
_entity_poly.pdbx_strand_id
1 'polypeptide(L)'
;MADWLFEEGSLVLTGIFVTFISSCLYTINAQGFIARGKYRKKEEAILIFLGATVFLGLVTPVIHEVSKLTILMVPIPSIFGIVLIGSNFVLHFSIPSWKQTSTKSLLIYLLGVFLIVLGALVYNYL
;
A
#
# COMPACT_ATOMS: atom_id res chain seq x y z
N MET A 1 0.12 -18.68 -20.66
CA MET A 1 0.74 -17.32 -20.67
C MET A 1 -0.11 -16.34 -19.86
N ALA A 2 -1.43 -16.30 -20.07
CA ALA A 2 -2.35 -15.50 -19.24
C ALA A 2 -2.31 -15.91 -17.75
N ASP A 3 -2.33 -17.21 -17.44
CA ASP A 3 -2.31 -17.68 -16.04
C ASP A 3 -1.01 -17.34 -15.31
N TRP A 4 0.12 -17.36 -16.02
CA TRP A 4 1.41 -16.96 -15.45
C TRP A 4 1.45 -15.45 -15.16
N LEU A 5 1.00 -14.62 -16.10
CA LEU A 5 0.91 -13.16 -15.89
C LEU A 5 -0.05 -12.81 -14.75
N PHE A 6 -1.15 -13.55 -14.60
CA PHE A 6 -2.08 -13.39 -13.50
C PHE A 6 -1.43 -13.71 -12.16
N GLU A 7 -0.73 -14.84 -12.05
CA GLU A 7 -0.08 -15.25 -10.81
C GLU A 7 1.03 -14.28 -10.41
N GLU A 8 1.91 -13.91 -11.36
CA GLU A 8 2.97 -12.92 -11.11
C GLU A 8 2.38 -11.54 -10.73
N GLY A 9 1.33 -11.10 -11.42
CA GLY A 9 0.62 -9.87 -11.10
C GLY A 9 0.05 -9.89 -9.68
N SER A 10 -0.52 -11.02 -9.28
CA SER A 10 -1.08 -11.20 -7.93
C SER A 10 0.01 -11.15 -6.86
N LEU A 11 1.20 -11.72 -7.12
CA LEU A 11 2.35 -11.66 -6.22
C LEU A 11 2.88 -10.23 -6.08
N VAL A 12 2.98 -9.48 -7.17
CA VAL A 12 3.38 -8.06 -7.14
C VAL A 12 2.39 -7.26 -6.29
N LEU A 13 1.09 -7.43 -6.51
CA LEU A 13 0.06 -6.73 -5.73
C LEU A 13 0.06 -7.15 -4.25
N THR A 14 0.34 -8.42 -3.97
CA THR A 14 0.52 -8.94 -2.61
C THR A 14 1.66 -8.20 -1.91
N GLY A 15 2.81 -8.05 -2.58
CA GLY A 15 3.96 -7.30 -2.05
C GLY A 15 3.62 -5.84 -1.75
N ILE A 16 2.85 -5.19 -2.63
CA ILE A 16 2.38 -3.81 -2.43
C ILE A 16 1.48 -3.72 -1.19
N PHE A 17 0.49 -4.60 -1.05
CA PHE A 17 -0.41 -4.60 0.12
C PHE A 17 0.31 -4.93 1.43
N VAL A 18 1.22 -5.90 1.43
CA VAL A 18 2.06 -6.21 2.61
C VAL A 18 2.88 -4.99 3.01
N THR A 19 3.48 -4.29 2.04
CA THR A 19 4.26 -3.07 2.30
C THR A 19 3.38 -1.96 2.89
N PHE A 20 2.19 -1.77 2.32
CA PHE A 20 1.22 -0.79 2.81
C PHE A 20 0.79 -1.10 4.26
N ILE A 21 0.41 -2.35 4.57
CA ILE A 21 0.01 -2.75 5.92
C ILE A 21 1.18 -2.60 6.89
N SER A 22 2.39 -3.01 6.49
CA SER A 22 3.61 -2.87 7.29
C SER A 22 3.85 -1.41 7.69
N SER A 23 3.68 -0.47 6.75
CA SER A 23 3.83 0.97 7.01
C SER A 23 2.85 1.52 8.05
N CYS A 24 1.69 0.89 8.23
CA CYS A 24 0.72 1.24 9.26
C CYS A 24 1.08 0.67 10.64
N LEU A 25 1.85 -0.41 10.71
CA LEU A 25 2.21 -1.08 11.97
C LEU A 25 3.35 -0.34 12.69
N TYR A 26 4.38 0.08 11.94
CA TYR A 26 5.51 0.82 12.47
C TYR A 26 6.23 1.63 11.37
N THR A 27 7.06 2.58 11.81
CA THR A 27 7.93 3.37 10.93
C THR A 27 9.34 3.36 11.49
N ILE A 28 10.33 3.08 10.64
CA ILE A 28 11.75 3.20 10.97
C ILE A 28 12.27 4.46 10.28
N ASN A 29 12.79 5.40 11.06
CA ASN A 29 13.40 6.62 10.52
C ASN A 29 14.82 6.81 11.09
N ALA A 30 15.54 7.81 10.57
CA ALA A 30 16.90 8.12 11.04
C ALA A 30 16.98 8.51 12.54
N GLN A 31 15.85 8.85 13.16
CA GLN A 31 15.74 9.28 14.54
C GLN A 31 15.38 8.13 15.49
N GLY A 32 14.91 6.98 14.97
CA GLY A 32 14.61 5.78 15.74
C GLY A 32 13.43 4.96 15.21
N PHE A 33 12.95 4.05 16.05
CA PHE A 33 11.78 3.21 15.78
C PHE A 33 10.52 3.86 16.36
N ILE A 34 9.55 4.14 15.49
CA ILE A 34 8.28 4.77 15.86
C ILE A 34 7.14 3.77 15.64
N ALA A 35 6.31 3.59 16.67
CA ALA A 35 5.07 2.83 16.56
C ALA A 35 3.94 3.62 17.22
N ARG A 36 2.82 3.77 16.50
CA ARG A 36 1.67 4.61 16.94
C ARG A 36 2.09 6.03 17.37
N GLY A 37 3.02 6.63 16.63
CA GLY A 37 3.49 8.01 16.87
C GLY A 37 4.40 8.19 18.09
N LYS A 38 4.86 7.13 18.75
CA LYS A 38 5.80 7.20 19.89
C LYS A 38 7.12 6.49 19.58
N TYR A 39 8.23 7.10 19.99
CA TYR A 39 9.54 6.48 19.97
C TYR A 39 9.58 5.30 20.94
N ARG A 40 10.21 4.20 20.50
CA ARG A 40 10.31 2.95 21.25
C ARG A 40 11.74 2.69 21.68
N LYS A 41 11.90 2.16 22.90
CA LYS A 41 13.19 1.64 23.38
C LYS A 41 13.61 0.43 22.54
N LYS A 42 14.88 0.07 22.57
CA LYS A 42 15.46 -1.00 21.74
C LYS A 42 14.70 -2.32 21.90
N GLU A 43 14.39 -2.72 23.12
CA GLU A 43 13.70 -3.98 23.42
C GLU A 43 12.24 -3.96 22.92
N GLU A 44 11.53 -2.85 23.14
CA GLU A 44 10.15 -2.67 22.65
C GLU A 44 10.09 -2.64 21.11
N ALA A 45 11.07 -2.00 20.46
CA ALA A 45 11.17 -1.94 19.01
C ALA A 45 11.37 -3.33 18.40
N ILE A 46 12.24 -4.15 18.99
CA ILE A 46 12.47 -5.54 18.56
C ILE A 46 11.18 -6.35 18.68
N LEU A 47 10.46 -6.24 19.80
CA LEU A 47 9.22 -6.98 20.02
C LEU A 47 8.12 -6.57 19.03
N ILE A 48 7.98 -5.27 18.75
CA ILE A 48 7.01 -4.76 17.78
C ILE A 48 7.38 -5.24 16.37
N PHE A 49 8.65 -5.14 15.98
CA PHE A 49 9.12 -5.60 14.68
C PHE A 49 8.91 -7.10 14.49
N LEU A 50 9.28 -7.91 15.48
CA LEU A 50 9.11 -9.36 15.44
C LEU A 50 7.61 -9.72 15.39
N GLY A 51 6.79 -9.10 16.23
CA GLY A 51 5.34 -9.32 16.24
C GLY A 51 4.68 -8.93 14.92
N ALA A 52 5.05 -7.78 14.34
CA ALA A 52 4.59 -7.35 13.03
C ALA A 52 5.02 -8.30 11.92
N THR A 53 6.26 -8.80 11.97
CA THR A 53 6.79 -9.75 10.99
C THR A 53 6.04 -11.08 11.03
N VAL A 54 5.84 -11.65 12.22
CA VAL A 54 5.07 -12.90 12.38
C VAL A 54 3.62 -12.69 11.95
N PHE A 55 2.99 -11.60 12.38
CA PHE A 55 1.62 -11.27 11.99
C PHE A 55 1.48 -11.12 10.46
N LEU A 56 2.35 -10.34 9.82
CA LEU A 56 2.34 -10.18 8.37
C LEU A 56 2.57 -11.51 7.65
N GLY A 57 3.49 -12.35 8.14
CA GLY A 57 3.72 -13.69 7.62
C GLY A 57 2.46 -14.55 7.63
N LEU A 58 1.69 -14.53 8.73
CA LEU A 58 0.44 -15.26 8.86
C LEU A 58 -0.69 -14.70 7.97
N VAL A 59 -0.71 -13.39 7.75
CA VAL A 59 -1.77 -12.71 6.98
C VAL A 59 -1.46 -12.68 5.47
N THR A 60 -0.20 -12.89 5.07
CA THR A 60 0.24 -12.86 3.66
C THR A 60 -0.58 -13.77 2.73
N PRO A 61 -0.91 -15.03 3.09
CA PRO A 61 -1.75 -15.88 2.23
C PRO A 61 -3.14 -15.29 1.99
N VAL A 62 -3.73 -14.64 3.01
CA VAL A 62 -5.02 -13.94 2.88
C VAL A 62 -4.88 -12.73 1.96
N ILE A 63 -3.81 -11.95 2.12
CA ILE A 63 -3.51 -10.81 1.25
C ILE A 63 -3.32 -11.26 -0.21
N HIS A 64 -2.74 -12.43 -0.42
CA HIS A 64 -2.53 -12.99 -1.74
C HIS A 64 -3.86 -13.35 -2.43
N GLU A 65 -4.79 -13.98 -1.72
CA GLU A 65 -6.14 -14.24 -2.25
C GLU A 65 -6.92 -12.93 -2.52
N VAL A 66 -6.79 -11.93 -1.63
CA VAL A 66 -7.34 -10.59 -1.87
C VAL A 66 -6.72 -9.94 -3.12
N SER A 67 -5.43 -10.15 -3.35
CA SER A 67 -4.74 -9.63 -4.53
C SER A 67 -5.25 -10.27 -5.81
N LYS A 68 -5.46 -11.60 -5.81
CA LYS A 68 -6.10 -12.32 -6.93
C LYS A 68 -7.50 -11.77 -7.22
N LEU A 69 -8.33 -11.64 -6.19
CA LEU A 69 -9.67 -11.07 -6.32
C LEU A 69 -9.64 -9.64 -6.83
N THR A 70 -8.67 -8.83 -6.39
CA THR A 70 -8.52 -7.45 -6.85
C THR A 70 -8.21 -7.40 -8.34
N ILE A 71 -7.30 -8.25 -8.84
CA ILE A 71 -6.98 -8.31 -10.27
C ILE A 71 -8.20 -8.74 -11.11
N LEU A 72 -9.03 -9.65 -10.57
CA LEU A 72 -10.24 -10.12 -11.26
C LEU A 72 -11.36 -9.08 -11.29
N MET A 73 -11.53 -8.31 -10.21
CA MET A 73 -12.69 -7.43 -10.01
C MET A 73 -12.40 -5.96 -10.31
N VAL A 74 -11.12 -5.55 -10.30
CA VAL A 74 -10.72 -4.15 -10.44
C VAL A 74 -9.92 -3.97 -11.73
N PRO A 75 -10.31 -3.04 -12.60
CA PRO A 75 -9.56 -2.74 -13.81
C PRO A 75 -8.14 -2.30 -13.49
N ILE A 76 -7.17 -2.77 -14.27
CA ILE A 76 -5.73 -2.49 -14.06
C ILE A 76 -5.45 -0.98 -13.87
N PRO A 77 -5.99 -0.04 -14.68
CA PRO A 77 -5.76 1.39 -14.46
C PRO A 77 -6.22 1.86 -13.08
N SER A 78 -7.36 1.34 -12.59
CA SER A 78 -7.89 1.68 -11.26
C SER A 78 -7.00 1.16 -10.15
N ILE A 79 -6.37 -0.01 -10.30
CA ILE A 79 -5.40 -0.53 -9.34
C ILE A 79 -4.23 0.45 -9.18
N PHE A 80 -3.66 0.93 -10.29
CA PHE A 80 -2.59 1.94 -10.25
C PHE A 80 -3.05 3.24 -9.55
N GLY A 81 -4.26 3.70 -9.85
CA GLY A 81 -4.82 4.88 -9.20
C GLY A 81 -4.98 4.72 -7.68
N ILE A 82 -5.49 3.57 -7.22
CA ILE A 82 -5.64 3.25 -5.80
C ILE A 82 -4.28 3.20 -5.10
N VAL A 83 -3.29 2.51 -5.69
CA VAL A 83 -1.93 2.40 -5.13
C VAL A 83 -1.27 3.78 -5.01
N LEU A 84 -1.48 4.65 -6.00
CA LEU A 84 -0.89 5.98 -6.03
C LEU A 84 -1.50 6.91 -4.95
N ILE A 85 -2.82 6.87 -4.76
CA ILE A 85 -3.50 7.59 -3.67
C ILE A 85 -3.06 7.03 -2.31
N GLY A 86 -3.06 5.70 -2.14
CA GLY A 86 -2.66 5.04 -0.91
C GLY A 86 -1.21 5.36 -0.52
N SER A 87 -0.30 5.36 -1.49
CA SER A 87 1.11 5.69 -1.26
C SER A 87 1.28 7.13 -0.77
N ASN A 88 0.59 8.09 -1.41
CA ASN A 88 0.64 9.50 -0.97
C ASN A 88 0.06 9.69 0.44
N PHE A 89 -0.97 8.92 0.78
CA PHE A 89 -1.54 8.88 2.13
C PHE A 89 -0.53 8.34 3.15
N VAL A 90 0.08 7.18 2.91
CA VAL A 90 1.09 6.58 3.80
C VAL A 90 2.27 7.52 4.01
N LEU A 91 2.77 8.13 2.94
CA LEU A 91 3.88 9.08 3.03
C LEU A 91 3.54 10.30 3.87
N HIS A 92 2.29 10.79 3.80
CA HIS A 92 1.84 11.86 4.68
C HIS A 92 1.91 11.48 6.16
N PHE A 93 1.46 10.27 6.54
CA PHE A 93 1.52 9.81 7.92
C PHE A 93 2.95 9.52 8.39
N SER A 94 3.82 9.11 7.47
CA SER A 94 5.19 8.69 7.79
C SER A 94 6.18 9.85 7.88
N ILE A 95 5.92 10.95 7.14
CA ILE A 95 6.85 12.07 7.01
C ILE A 95 6.23 13.34 7.60
N PRO A 96 6.71 13.85 8.76
CA PRO A 96 6.11 15.00 9.44
C PRO A 96 6.04 16.29 8.60
N SER A 97 6.95 16.45 7.63
CA SER A 97 7.01 17.62 6.74
C SER A 97 6.15 17.49 5.48
N TRP A 98 5.50 16.34 5.26
CA TRP A 98 4.76 16.06 4.03
C TRP A 98 3.37 16.69 4.06
N LYS A 99 3.19 17.77 3.29
CA LYS A 99 1.91 18.49 3.20
C LYS A 99 1.01 17.90 2.10
N GLN A 100 -0.10 17.28 2.49
CA GLN A 100 -1.10 16.74 1.54
C GLN A 100 -1.70 17.81 0.61
N THR A 101 -1.79 19.05 1.09
CA THR A 101 -2.33 20.18 0.34
C THR A 101 -1.30 20.88 -0.54
N SER A 102 -0.06 20.38 -0.59
CA SER A 102 0.93 20.91 -1.53
C SER A 102 0.49 20.64 -2.96
N THR A 103 0.83 21.55 -3.88
CA THR A 103 0.50 21.41 -5.31
C THR A 103 0.96 20.06 -5.88
N LYS A 104 2.12 19.56 -5.45
CA LYS A 104 2.67 18.27 -5.87
C LYS A 104 1.80 17.10 -5.38
N SER A 105 1.42 17.08 -4.11
CA SER A 105 0.55 16.04 -3.54
C SER A 105 -0.85 16.07 -4.16
N LEU A 106 -1.37 17.26 -4.49
CA LEU A 106 -2.67 17.43 -5.13
C LEU A 106 -2.67 16.87 -6.57
N LEU A 107 -1.60 17.12 -7.34
CA LEU A 107 -1.42 16.51 -8.66
C LEU A 107 -1.39 14.99 -8.61
N ILE A 108 -0.73 14.41 -7.60
CA ILE A 108 -0.71 12.96 -7.36
C ILE A 108 -2.14 12.46 -7.10
N TYR A 109 -2.92 13.13 -6.23
CA TYR A 109 -4.31 12.73 -5.99
C TYR A 109 -5.19 12.85 -7.25
N LEU A 110 -5.06 13.93 -8.02
CA LEU A 110 -5.82 14.10 -9.26
C LEU A 110 -5.50 13.01 -10.28
N LEU A 111 -4.21 12.67 -10.44
CA LEU A 111 -3.79 11.58 -11.31
C LEU A 111 -4.36 10.24 -10.84
N GLY A 112 -4.33 9.97 -9.53
CA GLY A 112 -4.89 8.76 -8.95
C GLY A 112 -6.40 8.64 -9.20
N VAL A 113 -7.15 9.71 -8.95
CA VAL A 113 -8.60 9.76 -9.22
C VAL A 113 -8.88 9.59 -10.71
N PHE A 114 -8.11 10.26 -11.57
CA PHE A 114 -8.23 10.11 -13.02
C PHE A 114 -8.06 8.66 -13.46
N LEU A 115 -7.04 7.95 -12.96
CA LEU A 115 -6.80 6.56 -13.29
C LEU A 115 -7.93 5.62 -12.81
N ILE A 116 -8.49 5.89 -11.62
CA ILE A 116 -9.65 5.15 -11.10
C ILE A 116 -10.88 5.33 -11.98
N VAL A 117 -11.18 6.59 -12.34
CA VAL A 117 -12.31 6.91 -13.22
C VAL A 117 -12.09 6.30 -14.60
N LEU A 118 -10.89 6.43 -15.16
CA LEU A 118 -10.54 5.84 -16.46
C LEU A 118 -10.75 4.32 -16.46
N GLY A 119 -10.24 3.61 -15.45
CA GLY A 119 -10.42 2.17 -15.37
C GLY A 119 -11.89 1.77 -15.21
N ALA A 120 -12.66 2.51 -14.41
CA ALA A 120 -14.11 2.29 -14.28
C ALA A 120 -14.85 2.54 -15.60
N LEU A 121 -14.48 3.58 -16.36
CA LEU A 121 -15.07 3.84 -17.68
C LEU A 121 -14.72 2.71 -18.65
N VAL A 122 -13.46 2.30 -18.72
CA VAL A 122 -13.05 1.18 -19.59
C VAL A 122 -13.86 -0.08 -19.26
N TYR A 123 -14.00 -0.43 -17.99
CA TYR A 123 -14.74 -1.64 -17.59
C TYR A 123 -16.24 -1.60 -17.91
N ASN A 124 -16.87 -0.42 -17.85
CA ASN A 124 -18.31 -0.30 -18.10
C ASN A 124 -18.65 -0.15 -19.58
N TYR A 125 -17.73 0.34 -20.41
CA TYR A 125 -17.98 0.71 -21.81
C TYR A 125 -17.22 -0.13 -22.84
N LEU A 126 -16.33 -1.01 -22.41
CA LEU A 126 -15.49 -1.89 -23.24
C LEU A 126 -15.51 -3.32 -22.68
#